data_AF-A0A4P7Z2L4-F1
#
_entry.id   AF-A0A4P7Z2L4-F1
#
_cell.length_a   1.000
_cell.length_b   1.000
_cell.length_c   1.000
_cell.angle_alpha   90.00
_cell.angle_beta   90.00
_cell.angle_gamma   90.00
#
_symmetry.space_group_name_H-M   'P 1'
#
loop_
_entity.id
_entity.type
_entity.pdbx_description
1 polymer ?
#
loop_
_entity_poly.entity_id
_entity_poly.type
_entity_poly.pdbx_seq_one_letter_code
_entity_poly.pdbx_strand_id
1 'polypeptide(L)' 'MSEAPMRSIKPYGVAISDAIAGGDLAKMKEVAAAAEQHLAEHGDVAGILNLLKVEIAKAEAGL' A
#
# COMPACT_ATOMS: atom_id res chain seq x y z
N MET A 1 12.40 -19.04 -16.59
CA MET A 1 11.92 -18.62 -15.26
C MET A 1 12.01 -17.11 -15.25
N SER A 2 10.90 -16.41 -15.47
CA SER A 2 10.92 -14.94 -15.54
C SER A 2 10.98 -14.39 -14.11
N GLU A 3 12.11 -13.79 -13.74
CA GLU A 3 12.21 -12.99 -12.51
C GLU A 3 11.15 -11.88 -12.59
N ALA A 4 10.15 -11.95 -11.72
CA ALA A 4 9.26 -10.82 -11.50
C ALA A 4 10.14 -9.65 -11.03
N PRO A 5 10.04 -8.46 -11.62
CA PRO A 5 10.82 -7.32 -11.15
C PRO A 5 10.52 -7.17 -9.66
N MET A 6 11.57 -7.14 -8.83
CA MET A 6 11.45 -6.80 -7.42
C MET A 6 10.65 -5.49 -7.36
N ARG A 7 9.36 -5.60 -7.09
CA ARG A 7 8.49 -4.47 -6.80
C ARG A 7 9.08 -3.89 -5.53
N SER A 8 9.95 -2.90 -5.70
CA SER A 8 10.33 -2.00 -4.63
C SER A 8 9.03 -1.35 -4.21
N ILE A 9 8.35 -1.97 -3.25
CA ILE A 9 7.21 -1.39 -2.57
C ILE A 9 7.83 -0.21 -1.84
N LYS A 10 7.81 0.98 -2.46
CA LYS A 10 8.11 2.19 -1.73
C LYS A 10 7.16 2.18 -0.53
N PRO A 11 7.66 2.20 0.72
CA PRO A 11 6.76 2.23 1.86
C PRO A 11 6.11 3.60 1.86
N TYR A 12 4.98 3.74 1.16
CA TYR A 12 4.26 4.99 0.98
C TYR A 12 4.00 5.67 2.34
N GLY A 13 3.77 4.88 3.40
CA GLY A 13 3.64 5.40 4.76
C GLY A 13 4.84 6.23 5.25
N VAL A 14 6.08 5.81 4.96
CA VAL A 14 7.29 6.56 5.34
C VAL A 14 7.43 7.80 4.46
N ALA A 15 7.31 7.65 3.13
CA ALA A 15 7.44 8.77 2.21
C ALA A 15 6.37 9.87 2.45
N ILE A 16 5.14 9.48 2.80
CA ILE A 16 4.06 10.39 3.18
C ILE A 16 4.40 11.08 4.50
N SER A 17 4.83 10.34 5.52
CA SER A 17 5.18 10.90 6.82
C SER A 17 6.33 11.91 6.72
N ASP A 18 7.35 11.59 5.93
CA ASP A 18 8.50 12.47 5.69
C ASP A 18 8.08 13.73 4.93
N ALA A 19 7.24 13.61 3.91
CA ALA A 19 6.75 14.75 3.15
C ALA A 19 5.91 15.71 4.01
N ILE A 20 5.08 15.16 4.91
CA ILE A 20 4.29 15.96 5.86
C ILE A 20 5.23 16.65 6.87
N ALA A 21 6.17 15.91 7.47
CA ALA A 21 7.10 16.44 8.47
C ALA A 21 8.02 17.53 7.89
N GLY A 22 8.41 17.39 6.61
CA GLY A 22 9.26 18.37 5.91
C GLY A 22 8.54 19.65 5.48
N GLY A 23 7.21 19.67 5.43
CA GLY A 23 6.42 20.86 5.08
C GLY A 23 6.52 21.34 3.63
N ASP A 24 7.19 20.58 2.75
CA ASP A 24 7.33 20.92 1.32
C ASP A 24 6.06 20.52 0.54
N LEU A 25 5.31 21.53 0.09
CA LEU A 25 4.07 21.35 -0.67
C LEU A 25 4.28 20.62 -2.00
N ALA A 26 5.38 20.87 -2.70
CA ALA A 26 5.66 20.19 -3.96
C ALA A 26 5.89 18.69 -3.69
N LYS A 27 6.64 18.37 -2.64
CA LYS A 27 6.88 16.98 -2.25
C LYS A 27 5.62 16.27 -1.78
N MET A 28 4.78 16.93 -0.99
CA MET A 28 3.49 16.37 -0.56
C MET A 28 2.61 16.00 -1.77
N LYS A 29 2.55 16.84 -2.80
CA LYS A 29 1.78 16.57 -4.03
C LYS A 29 2.36 15.41 -4.84
N GLU A 30 3.68 15.32 -4.97
CA GLU A 30 4.34 14.21 -5.67
C GLU A 30 4.02 12.87 -5.00
N VAL A 31 4.14 12.81 -3.66
CA VAL A 31 3.87 11.60 -2.90
C VAL A 31 2.38 11.23 -2.94
N ALA A 32 1.48 12.23 -2.87
CA ALA A 32 0.05 12.00 -3.01
C ALA A 32 -0.30 11.39 -4.38
N ALA A 33 0.21 11.94 -5.48
CA ALA A 33 -0.03 11.41 -6.82
C ALA A 33 0.49 9.97 -6.98
N ALA A 34 1.67 9.67 -6.42
CA ALA A 34 2.23 8.32 -6.44
C ALA A 34 1.40 7.33 -5.61
N ALA A 35 0.83 7.76 -4.48
CA ALA A 35 -0.05 6.94 -3.66
C ALA A 35 -1.40 6.70 -4.33
N GLU A 36 -1.98 7.72 -4.97
CA GLU A 36 -3.21 7.60 -5.76
C GLU A 36 -3.03 6.62 -6.94
N GLN A 37 -1.91 6.70 -7.66
CA GLN A 37 -1.58 5.72 -8.71
C GLN A 37 -1.50 4.30 -8.16
N HIS A 38 -0.87 4.12 -7.00
CA HIS A 38 -0.83 2.81 -6.35
C HIS A 38 -2.23 2.29 -6.00
N LEU A 39 -3.10 3.14 -5.46
CA LEU A 39 -4.50 2.78 -5.18
C LEU A 39 -5.28 2.47 -6.45
N ALA A 40 -5.03 3.17 -7.56
CA ALA A 40 -5.66 2.88 -8.84
C ALA A 40 -5.21 1.51 -9.41
N GLU A 41 -3.94 1.16 -9.25
CA GLU A 41 -3.38 -0.11 -9.74
C GLU A 41 -3.74 -1.31 -8.86
N HIS A 42 -3.81 -1.12 -7.54
CA HIS A 42 -3.88 -2.20 -6.57
C HIS A 42 -5.15 -2.22 -5.72
N GLY A 43 -5.94 -1.15 -5.73
CA GLY A 43 -7.10 -0.97 -4.86
C GLY A 43 -6.71 -0.75 -3.39
N ASP A 44 -7.71 -0.86 -2.51
CA ASP A 44 -7.49 -0.80 -1.05
C ASP A 44 -6.89 -2.11 -0.53
N VAL A 45 -5.56 -2.20 -0.62
CA VAL A 45 -4.79 -3.38 -0.16
C VAL A 45 -5.04 -3.66 1.34
N ALA A 46 -5.23 -2.63 2.17
CA ALA A 46 -5.49 -2.80 3.60
C ALA A 46 -6.86 -3.44 3.85
N GLY A 47 -7.89 -2.98 3.13
CA GLY A 47 -9.22 -3.58 3.14
C GLY A 47 -9.19 -5.05 2.68
N ILE A 48 -8.54 -5.32 1.54
CA ILE A 48 -8.41 -6.69 1.00
C ILE A 48 -7.68 -7.61 1.98
N LEU A 49 -6.61 -7.13 2.62
CA LEU A 49 -5.87 -7.91 3.63
C LEU A 49 -6.74 -8.25 4.84
N ASN A 50 -7.59 -7.33 5.30
CA ASN A 50 -8.51 -7.62 6.40
C ASN A 50 -9.54 -8.69 6.02
N LEU A 51 -10.07 -8.66 4.80
CA LEU A 51 -10.95 -9.72 4.30
C LEU A 51 -10.23 -11.07 4.25
N LEU A 52 -8.99 -11.10 3.74
CA LEU A 52 -8.17 -12.31 3.72
C LEU A 52 -7.98 -12.90 5.12
N LYS A 53 -7.70 -12.06 6.12
CA LYS A 53 -7.56 -12.52 7.53
C LYS A 53 -8.85 -13.13 8.08
N VAL A 54 -10.01 -12.58 7.70
CA VAL A 54 -11.31 -13.15 8.09
C VAL A 54 -11.50 -14.53 7.48
N GLU A 55 -11.21 -14.70 6.19
CA GLU A 55 -11.33 -16.00 5.52
C GLU A 55 -10.34 -17.03 6.09
N ILE A 56 -9.11 -16.62 6.43
CA ILE A 56 -8.14 -17.47 7.15
C ILE A 56 -8.72 -17.92 8.50
N ALA A 57 -9.26 -17.00 9.29
CA ALA A 57 -9.82 -17.34 10.60
C ALA A 57 -11.00 -18.32 10.51
N LYS A 58 -11.86 -18.20 9.48
CA LYS A 58 -12.93 -19.17 9.21
C LYS A 58 -12.39 -20.56 8.89
N ALA A 59 -11.40 -20.62 7.99
CA ALA A 59 -10.77 -21.87 7.57
C ALA A 59 -10.05 -22.58 8.75
N GLU A 60 -9.38 -21.82 9.62
CA GLU A 60 -8.71 -22.35 10.82
C GLU A 60 -9.72 -22.82 11.88
N ALA A 61 -10.88 -22.17 11.98
CA ALA A 61 -11.95 -22.57 12.90
C ALA A 61 -12.72 -23.83 12.46
N GLY A 62 -12.52 -24.31 11.22
CA GLY A 62 -13.22 -25.47 10.68
C GLY A 62 -14.72 -25.25 10.41
N LEU A 63 -15.11 -23.99 10.13
CA LEU A 63 -16.49 -23.60 9.78
C LEU A 63 -16.83 -23.86 8.31
#